data_AF-A0A0D6B335-F1
#
_entry.id   AF-A0A0D6B335-F1
#
_cell.length_a   1.000
_cell.length_b   1.000
_cell.length_c   1.000
_cell.angle_alpha   90.00
_cell.angle_beta   90.00
_cell.angle_gamma   90.00
#
_symmetry.space_group_name_H-M   'P 1'
#
loop_
_entity.id
_entity.type
_entity.pdbx_description
1 polymer ?
#
loop_
_entity_poly.entity_id
_entity_poly.type
_entity_poly.pdbx_seq_one_letter_code
_entity_poly.pdbx_strand_id
1 'polypeptide(L)'
;MLQISAVLPEPDKTALQGEIGDIFHPHCADARYATDAVRMMLGYEVICCGVQRIFAWLDPANTSWGGVVESMRLRRGTHLLQNDCFGGSRGNELIHALLTPAWQVPQDL
;
A
#
# COMPACT_ATOMS: atom_id res chain seq x y z
N MET A 1 2.37 -8.99 19.03
CA MET A 1 2.64 -10.18 18.19
C MET A 1 2.10 -9.84 16.81
N LEU A 2 2.99 -9.39 15.92
CA LEU A 2 2.61 -9.06 14.54
C LEU A 2 2.95 -10.26 13.68
N GLN A 3 1.91 -10.89 13.16
CA GLN A 3 1.98 -12.01 12.25
C GLN A 3 2.23 -11.46 10.84
N ILE A 4 3.22 -12.00 10.15
CA ILE A 4 3.56 -11.58 8.79
C ILE A 4 2.51 -12.19 7.85
N SER A 5 1.67 -11.35 7.28
CA SER A 5 0.83 -11.68 6.13
C SER A 5 0.98 -10.54 5.12
N ALA A 6 1.78 -10.76 4.07
CA ALA A 6 1.63 -10.00 2.84
C ALA A 6 0.30 -10.45 2.22
N VAL A 7 -0.78 -9.76 2.56
CA VAL A 7 -2.07 -10.00 1.91
C VAL A 7 -2.02 -9.21 0.62
N LEU A 8 -1.66 -9.89 -0.48
CA LEU A 8 -2.25 -9.56 -1.76
C LEU A 8 -3.67 -10.12 -1.68
N PRO A 9 -4.72 -9.32 -1.40
CA PRO A 9 -6.05 -9.81 -1.73
C PRO A 9 -5.99 -10.20 -3.21
N GLU A 10 -6.61 -11.32 -3.59
CA GLU A 10 -6.66 -11.65 -5.01
C GLU A 10 -7.17 -10.41 -5.75
N PRO A 11 -6.43 -9.91 -6.75
CA PRO A 11 -6.83 -8.70 -7.45
C PRO A 11 -8.23 -8.93 -7.99
N ASP A 12 -9.10 -7.92 -7.85
CA ASP A 12 -10.42 -8.00 -8.44
C ASP A 12 -10.25 -7.95 -9.95
N LYS A 13 -10.26 -9.12 -10.58
CA LYS A 13 -10.06 -9.29 -12.02
C LYS A 13 -11.19 -8.65 -12.84
N THR A 14 -12.36 -8.45 -12.24
CA THR A 14 -13.49 -7.79 -12.91
C THR A 14 -13.32 -6.27 -12.87
N ALA A 15 -12.92 -5.74 -11.72
CA ALA A 15 -12.71 -4.30 -11.53
C ALA A 15 -11.33 -3.81 -11.99
N LEU A 16 -10.39 -4.74 -12.23
CA LEU A 16 -8.98 -4.49 -12.50
C LEU A 16 -8.32 -3.67 -11.38
N GLN A 17 -8.55 -4.06 -10.13
CA GLN A 17 -8.05 -3.37 -8.94
C GLN A 17 -7.17 -4.28 -8.07
N GLY A 18 -6.07 -3.73 -7.58
CA GLY A 18 -5.19 -4.32 -6.57
C GLY A 18 -5.16 -3.47 -5.31
N GLU A 19 -4.89 -4.10 -4.18
CA GLU A 19 -4.65 -3.44 -2.90
C GLU A 19 -3.24 -3.78 -2.46
N ILE A 20 -2.50 -2.75 -2.04
CA ILE A 20 -1.17 -2.91 -1.49
C ILE A 20 -1.14 -2.46 -0.03
N GLY A 21 -0.58 -3.34 0.80
CA GLY A 21 -0.36 -3.11 2.22
C GLY A 21 0.82 -3.96 2.67
N ASP A 22 1.43 -3.57 3.78
CA ASP A 22 2.53 -4.31 4.38
C ASP A 22 2.43 -4.23 5.91
N ILE A 23 2.96 -5.23 6.59
CA ILE A 23 3.05 -5.28 8.05
C ILE A 23 4.47 -5.71 8.37
N PHE A 24 5.34 -4.73 8.61
CA PHE A 24 6.74 -4.99 8.95
C PHE A 24 6.90 -5.36 10.41
N HIS A 25 7.79 -6.33 10.65
CA HIS A 25 8.26 -6.60 11.99
C HIS A 25 9.08 -5.41 12.51
N PRO A 26 8.89 -4.94 13.76
CA PRO A 26 9.56 -3.75 14.28
C PRO A 26 11.09 -3.86 14.30
N HIS A 27 11.63 -5.08 14.35
CA HIS A 27 13.09 -5.32 14.26
C HIS A 27 13.64 -5.40 12.83
N CYS A 28 12.77 -5.36 11.82
CA CYS A 28 13.12 -5.33 10.39
C CYS A 28 12.62 -4.05 9.71
N ALA A 29 12.26 -3.03 10.50
CA ALA A 29 11.66 -1.78 10.04
C ALA A 29 12.67 -0.79 9.45
N ASP A 30 13.70 -1.28 8.77
CA ASP A 30 14.54 -0.43 7.95
C ASP A 30 13.71 0.02 6.74
N ALA A 31 13.40 1.32 6.70
CA ALA A 31 12.49 1.92 5.72
C ALA A 31 12.84 1.63 4.25
N ARG A 32 14.12 1.30 3.97
CA ARG A 32 14.59 0.91 2.64
C ARG A 32 14.03 -0.45 2.19
N TYR A 33 14.12 -1.47 3.03
CA TYR A 33 13.56 -2.79 2.71
C TYR A 33 12.05 -2.73 2.51
N ALA A 34 11.38 -1.91 3.32
CA ALA A 34 9.95 -1.69 3.19
C ALA A 34 9.57 -1.08 1.84
N THR A 35 10.34 -0.07 1.43
CA THR A 35 10.12 0.61 0.15
C THR A 35 10.37 -0.33 -1.04
N ASP A 36 11.42 -1.15 -0.98
CA ASP A 36 11.79 -2.06 -2.07
C ASP A 36 10.81 -3.24 -2.20
N ALA A 37 10.37 -3.81 -1.08
CA ALA A 37 9.36 -4.88 -1.08
C ALA A 37 8.06 -4.40 -1.72
N VAL A 38 7.56 -3.23 -1.29
CA VAL A 38 6.34 -2.63 -1.82
C VAL A 38 6.48 -2.30 -3.32
N ARG A 39 7.64 -1.81 -3.79
CA ARG A 39 7.89 -1.58 -5.22
C ARG A 39 7.84 -2.87 -6.05
N MET A 40 8.41 -3.96 -5.53
CA MET A 40 8.36 -5.25 -6.20
C MET A 40 6.94 -5.79 -6.30
N MET A 41 6.16 -5.65 -5.21
CA MET A 41 4.74 -6.06 -5.20
C MET A 41 3.92 -5.23 -6.18
N LEU A 42 4.12 -3.92 -6.21
CA LEU A 42 3.50 -3.02 -7.19
C LEU A 42 3.81 -3.43 -8.63
N GLY A 43 5.07 -3.75 -8.92
CA GLY A 43 5.47 -4.23 -10.23
C GLY A 43 4.84 -5.58 -10.61
N TYR A 44 4.74 -6.50 -9.66
CA TYR A 44 4.05 -7.77 -9.86
C TYR A 44 2.56 -7.57 -10.18
N GLU A 45 1.84 -6.73 -9.41
CA GLU A 45 0.42 -6.48 -9.67
C GLU A 45 0.17 -5.84 -11.04
N VAL A 46 1.01 -4.88 -11.43
CA VAL A 46 0.90 -4.22 -12.74
C VAL A 46 1.24 -5.18 -13.88
N ILE A 47 2.39 -5.87 -13.81
CA ILE A 47 2.95 -6.63 -14.94
C ILE A 47 2.30 -8.01 -15.03
N CYS A 48 2.16 -8.72 -13.90
CA CYS A 48 1.69 -10.10 -13.88
C CYS A 48 0.18 -10.20 -13.69
N CYS A 49 -0.43 -9.32 -12.88
CA CYS A 49 -1.87 -9.36 -12.62
C CYS A 49 -2.69 -8.46 -13.55
N GLY A 50 -2.07 -7.49 -14.23
CA GLY A 50 -2.74 -6.63 -15.21
C GLY A 50 -3.78 -5.67 -14.60
N VAL A 51 -3.61 -5.28 -13.32
CA VAL A 51 -4.52 -4.33 -12.67
C VAL A 51 -4.40 -2.93 -13.29
N GLN A 52 -5.49 -2.17 -13.32
CA GLN A 52 -5.54 -0.78 -13.78
C GLN A 52 -5.42 0.25 -12.65
N ARG A 53 -5.71 -0.16 -11.42
CA ARG A 53 -5.64 0.69 -10.24
C ARG A 53 -5.11 -0.08 -9.06
N ILE A 54 -4.22 0.55 -8.31
CA ILE A 54 -3.70 0.04 -7.06
C ILE A 54 -4.02 1.06 -5.98
N PHE A 55 -4.47 0.60 -4.82
CA PHE A 55 -4.74 1.48 -3.67
C PHE A 55 -4.17 0.91 -2.38
N ALA A 56 -3.95 1.81 -1.41
CA ALA A 56 -3.46 1.47 -0.08
C ALA A 56 -4.31 2.19 0.97
N TRP A 57 -4.61 1.48 2.04
CA TRP A 57 -5.21 2.04 3.24
C TRP A 57 -4.12 2.47 4.22
N LEU A 58 -4.27 3.66 4.78
CA LEU A 58 -3.26 4.26 5.65
C LEU A 58 -3.94 4.91 6.86
N ASP A 59 -3.48 4.58 8.05
CA ASP A 59 -3.81 5.36 9.24
C ASP A 59 -3.09 6.73 9.14
N PRO A 60 -3.81 7.87 9.10
CA PRO A 60 -3.20 9.20 9.07
C PRO A 60 -2.34 9.51 10.30
N ALA A 61 -2.54 8.80 11.42
CA ALA A 61 -1.70 8.91 12.61
C ALA A 61 -0.38 8.11 12.47
N ASN A 62 -0.30 7.18 11.52
CA ASN A 62 0.88 6.37 11.29
C ASN A 62 1.84 7.03 10.29
N THR A 63 2.90 7.66 10.81
CA THR A 63 3.91 8.35 9.99
C THR A 63 4.96 7.42 9.38
N SER A 64 5.00 6.13 9.74
CA SER A 64 6.01 5.19 9.23
C SER A 64 5.93 4.97 7.72
N TRP A 65 4.77 5.27 7.13
CA TRP A 65 4.48 5.06 5.71
C TRP A 65 4.79 6.25 4.81
N GLY A 66 5.13 7.42 5.37
CA GLY A 66 5.31 8.65 4.60
C GLY A 66 6.28 8.48 3.43
N GLY A 67 7.47 7.92 3.70
CA GLY A 67 8.48 7.70 2.66
C GLY A 67 8.08 6.67 1.61
N VAL A 68 7.36 5.62 2.02
CA VAL A 68 6.89 4.55 1.12
C VAL A 68 5.82 5.10 0.17
N VAL A 69 4.82 5.82 0.70
CA VAL A 69 3.73 6.45 -0.08
C VAL A 69 4.25 7.52 -1.03
N GLU A 70 5.18 8.37 -0.56
CA GLU A 70 5.83 9.38 -1.39
C GLU A 70 6.62 8.74 -2.55
N SER A 71 7.37 7.67 -2.27
CA SER A 71 8.19 6.99 -3.28
C SER A 71 7.36 6.35 -4.40
N MET A 72 6.14 5.89 -4.09
CA MET A 72 5.22 5.27 -5.03
C MET A 72 4.38 6.28 -5.81
N ARG A 73 4.42 7.56 -5.43
CA ARG A 73 3.60 8.63 -6.02
C ARG A 73 2.11 8.31 -5.99
N LEU A 74 1.64 7.55 -5.00
CA LEU A 74 0.21 7.31 -4.80
C LEU A 74 -0.46 8.66 -4.53
N ARG A 75 -1.51 8.97 -5.28
CA ARG A 75 -2.28 10.20 -5.04
C ARG A 75 -3.18 10.00 -3.83
N ARG A 76 -3.15 10.96 -2.90
CA ARG A 76 -4.11 11.02 -1.80
C ARG A 76 -5.51 11.16 -2.37
N GLY A 77 -6.38 10.22 -2.03
CA GLY A 77 -7.77 10.19 -2.43
C GLY A 77 -8.67 10.59 -1.28
N THR A 78 -9.29 9.59 -0.67
CA THR A 78 -10.40 9.72 0.28
C THR A 78 -9.93 9.67 1.72
N HIS A 79 -10.59 10.41 2.61
CA HIS A 79 -10.39 10.34 4.06
C HIS A 79 -11.68 9.87 4.73
N LEU A 80 -11.63 8.67 5.31
CA LEU A 80 -12.71 8.09 6.08
C LEU A 80 -12.49 8.38 7.56
N LEU A 81 -13.45 9.07 8.17
CA LEU A 81 -13.40 9.38 9.59
C LEU A 81 -13.98 8.22 10.39
N GLN A 82 -13.29 7.82 11.48
CA GLN A 82 -13.74 6.77 12.39
C GLN A 82 -14.05 5.43 11.70
N ASN A 83 -13.28 5.07 10.66
CA ASN A 83 -13.49 3.85 9.88
C ASN A 83 -13.00 2.59 10.62
N ASP A 84 -11.81 2.66 11.23
CA ASP A 84 -11.19 1.51 11.88
C ASP A 84 -11.48 1.48 13.39
N CYS A 85 -11.53 0.28 13.97
CA CYS A 85 -11.69 0.05 15.40
C CYS A 85 -10.57 -0.84 15.92
N PHE A 86 -9.47 -0.22 16.36
CA PHE A 86 -8.34 -0.92 16.96
C PHE A 86 -8.23 -0.63 18.46
N GLY A 87 -8.11 -1.67 19.28
CA GLY A 87 -7.94 -1.52 20.73
C GLY A 87 -9.08 -0.77 21.43
N GLY A 88 -10.30 -0.79 20.89
CA GLY A 88 -11.46 -0.09 21.42
C GLY A 88 -11.54 1.41 21.07
N SER A 89 -10.58 1.92 20.28
CA SER A 89 -10.57 3.30 19.78
C SER A 89 -10.95 3.33 18.30
N ARG A 90 -11.64 4.40 17.88
CA ARG A 90 -11.98 4.64 16.48
C ARG A 90 -10.88 5.44 15.78
N GLY A 91 -10.27 4.85 14.77
CA GLY A 91 -9.24 5.44 13.92
C GLY A 91 -9.81 6.00 12.63
N ASN A 92 -9.13 6.99 12.05
CA ASN A 92 -9.42 7.44 10.70
C ASN A 92 -8.60 6.63 9.70
N GLU A 93 -8.95 6.71 8.43
CA GLU A 93 -8.22 6.01 7.38
C GLU A 93 -8.16 6.84 6.09
N LEU A 94 -7.00 6.84 5.44
CA LEU A 94 -6.75 7.47 4.17
C LEU A 94 -6.58 6.42 3.09
N ILE A 95 -7.29 6.62 1.98
CA ILE A 95 -7.12 5.82 0.78
C ILE A 95 -6.22 6.59 -0.18
N HIS A 96 -5.09 6.00 -0.51
CA HIS A 96 -4.18 6.50 -1.54
C HIS A 96 -4.24 5.57 -2.75
N ALA A 97 -4.21 6.12 -3.97
CA ALA A 97 -4.35 5.31 -5.18
C ALA A 97 -3.43 5.76 -6.32
N LEU A 98 -3.05 4.80 -7.16
CA LEU A 98 -2.27 4.96 -8.38
C LEU A 98 -3.01 4.31 -9.54
N LEU A 99 -3.05 5.00 -10.68
CA LEU A 99 -3.46 4.41 -11.95
C LEU A 99 -2.23 3.80 -12.61
N THR A 100 -2.35 2.56 -13.07
CA THR A 100 -1.26 1.79 -13.66
C THR A 100 -0.52 2.50 -14.80
N PRO A 101 -1.19 3.21 -15.73
CA PRO A 101 -0.49 3.97 -16.77
C PRO A 101 0.38 5.13 -16.24
N ALA A 102 0.11 5.60 -15.02
CA ALA A 102 0.91 6.62 -14.36
C ALA A 102 2.10 6.02 -13.58
N TRP A 103 2.16 4.69 -13.45
CA TRP A 103 3.31 4.02 -12.88
C TRP A 103 4.46 4.03 -13.88
N GLN A 104 5.61 4.48 -13.43
CA GLN A 104 6.86 4.43 -14.17
C GLN A 104 7.71 3.35 -13.49
N VAL A 105 8.23 2.41 -14.27
CA VAL A 105 9.21 1.45 -13.76
C VAL A 105 10.40 2.26 -13.22
N PRO A 106 10.77 2.10 -11.93
CA PRO A 106 11.99 2.69 -11.40
C PRO A 106 13.19 2.33 -12.29
N GLN A 107 14.05 3.31 -12.61
CA GLN A 107 15.21 3.11 -13.51
C GLN A 107 16.31 2.21 -12.91
N ASP A 108 16.12 1.78 -11.67
CA ASP A 108 17.06 1.13 -10.77
C ASP A 108 16.59 -0.27 -10.32
N LEU A 109 15.66 -0.89 -11.05
CA LEU A 109 15.31 -2.32 -10.94
C LEU A 109 16.24 -3.22 -11.77
#